data_AF-A0A661INQ0-F1
#
_entry.id   AF-A0A661INQ0-F1
#
_cell.length_a   1.000
_cell.length_b   1.000
_cell.length_c   1.000
_cell.angle_alpha   90.00
_cell.angle_beta   90.00
_cell.angle_gamma   90.00
#
_symmetry.space_group_name_H-M   'P 1'
#
loop_
_entity.id
_entity.type
_entity.pdbx_description
1 polymer ?
#
loop_
_entity_poly.entity_id
_entity_poly.type
_entity_poly.pdbx_seq_one_letter_code
_entity_poly.pdbx_strand_id
1 'polypeptide(L)'
;MKAFPDCLPCQVTAALKTLRKATNDETVVSKVMIEVLHILSDYGYGVPPPRVFREIMRRIKAETGNPDPYSRDKEEQNKRALSLYEDLKGKVKGAEDPFHEVLLISSGGNLIDAVIEDRVSGGLGSLGSFLIDDYPDLRKELRRASRLLIVGDNAGEVITDRLMIEEIRQRWEGEIVYAVRGAPTLNDVTLGDIQGLGLEELCSILSTGDDTPGVVLELCSEEFREAFEAADVIIAKGQGNFETLEELKDPRIFFLLWAKCEPIVRYLGLDRSGPVLLRSRP
;
A
#
# COMPACT_ATOMS: atom_id res chain seq x y z
N MET A 1 5.57 -6.76 12.05
CA MET A 1 5.50 -8.23 12.22
C MET A 1 6.69 -8.92 11.55
N LYS A 2 7.04 -10.11 12.03
CA LYS A 2 8.10 -10.96 11.47
C LYS A 2 7.58 -11.87 10.36
N ALA A 3 8.49 -12.37 9.53
CA ALA A 3 8.15 -13.25 8.42
C ALA A 3 7.70 -14.66 8.89
N PHE A 4 6.81 -15.28 8.11
CA PHE A 4 6.37 -16.67 8.26
C PHE A 4 7.04 -17.59 7.23
N PRO A 5 7.04 -18.92 7.42
CA PRO A 5 7.57 -19.88 6.44
C PRO A 5 7.10 -19.64 5.01
N ASP A 6 5.80 -19.35 4.84
CA ASP A 6 5.14 -19.06 3.56
C ASP A 6 5.65 -17.78 2.87
N CYS A 7 6.28 -16.86 3.60
CA CYS A 7 6.81 -15.61 3.06
C CYS A 7 8.02 -15.84 2.15
N LEU A 8 8.84 -16.88 2.38
CA LEU A 8 10.00 -17.18 1.53
C LEU A 8 9.59 -17.57 0.09
N PRO A 9 8.76 -18.61 -0.13
CA PRO A 9 8.34 -18.96 -1.49
C PRO A 9 7.56 -17.84 -2.18
N CYS A 10 6.80 -17.04 -1.41
CA CYS A 10 6.15 -15.83 -1.93
C CYS A 10 7.17 -14.83 -2.48
N GLN A 11 8.22 -14.51 -1.71
CA GLN A 11 9.26 -13.57 -2.13
C GLN A 11 10.10 -14.10 -3.30
N VAL A 12 10.43 -15.39 -3.34
CA VAL A 12 11.10 -16.02 -4.50
C VAL A 12 10.25 -15.86 -5.77
N THR A 13 8.95 -16.11 -5.66
CA THR A 13 8.01 -15.96 -6.78
C THR A 13 7.91 -14.51 -7.24
N ALA A 14 7.83 -13.57 -6.30
CA ALA A 14 7.78 -12.14 -6.60
C ALA A 14 9.07 -11.67 -7.28
N ALA A 15 10.25 -12.08 -6.76
CA ALA A 15 11.54 -11.74 -7.34
C ALA A 15 11.68 -12.22 -8.78
N LEU A 16 11.27 -13.46 -9.07
CA LEU A 16 11.29 -13.99 -10.44
C LEU A 16 10.36 -13.17 -11.35
N LYS A 17 9.14 -12.86 -10.91
CA LYS A 17 8.21 -12.02 -11.69
C LYS A 17 8.80 -10.64 -11.99
N THR A 18 9.41 -10.01 -11.00
CA THR A 18 10.10 -8.72 -11.18
C THR A 18 11.24 -8.83 -12.17
N LEU A 19 12.10 -9.85 -12.06
CA LEU A 19 13.21 -10.08 -13.00
C LEU A 19 12.72 -10.25 -14.44
N ARG A 20 11.62 -10.99 -14.65
CA ARG A 20 11.01 -11.18 -15.97
C ARG A 20 10.45 -9.89 -16.57
N LYS A 21 10.09 -8.91 -15.75
CA LYS A 21 9.73 -7.57 -16.20
C LYS A 21 10.97 -6.71 -16.48
N ALA A 22 12.04 -6.92 -15.72
CA ALA A 22 13.26 -6.13 -15.81
C ALA A 22 14.16 -6.50 -17.00
N THR A 23 14.22 -7.78 -17.37
CA THR A 23 15.10 -8.28 -18.45
C THR A 23 14.59 -9.58 -19.10
N ASN A 24 15.02 -9.81 -20.34
CA ASN A 24 14.83 -11.08 -21.06
C ASN A 24 16.09 -11.97 -21.07
N ASP A 25 17.19 -11.54 -20.42
CA ASP A 25 18.43 -12.32 -20.34
C ASP A 25 18.32 -13.43 -19.27
N GLU A 26 18.14 -14.68 -19.72
CA GLU A 26 18.04 -15.86 -18.85
C GLU A 26 19.27 -16.08 -17.95
N THR A 27 20.45 -15.64 -18.40
CA THR A 27 21.69 -15.76 -17.62
C THR A 27 21.63 -14.82 -16.42
N VAL A 28 21.20 -13.58 -16.63
CA VAL A 28 20.98 -12.60 -15.57
C VAL A 28 19.87 -13.07 -14.63
N VAL A 29 18.74 -13.55 -15.17
CA VAL A 29 17.63 -14.06 -14.35
C VAL A 29 18.11 -15.20 -13.44
N SER A 30 18.81 -16.19 -14.00
CA SER A 30 19.27 -17.35 -13.22
C SER A 30 20.29 -16.95 -12.15
N LYS A 31 21.25 -16.08 -12.50
CA LYS A 31 22.26 -15.56 -11.55
C LYS A 31 21.57 -14.84 -10.39
N VAL A 32 20.69 -13.88 -10.68
CA VAL A 32 20.05 -13.06 -9.64
C VAL A 32 19.12 -13.89 -8.77
N MET A 33 18.45 -14.92 -9.33
CA MET A 33 17.62 -15.81 -8.50
C MET A 33 18.44 -16.57 -7.45
N ILE A 34 19.68 -16.97 -7.74
CA ILE A 34 20.57 -17.55 -6.73
C ILE A 34 20.93 -16.52 -5.66
N GLU A 35 21.23 -15.29 -6.05
CA GLU A 35 21.52 -14.20 -5.10
C GLU A 35 20.31 -13.87 -4.22
N VAL A 36 19.09 -13.92 -4.76
CA VAL A 36 17.84 -13.78 -4.00
C VAL A 36 17.72 -14.84 -2.92
N LEU A 37 18.06 -16.10 -3.22
CA LEU A 37 18.04 -17.17 -2.22
C LEU A 37 19.07 -16.93 -1.10
N HIS A 38 20.25 -16.38 -1.42
CA HIS A 38 21.22 -15.98 -0.41
C HIS A 38 20.69 -14.83 0.47
N ILE A 39 20.11 -13.78 -0.13
CA ILE A 39 19.50 -12.66 0.62
C ILE A 39 18.43 -13.19 1.59
N LEU A 40 17.53 -14.06 1.11
CA LEU A 40 16.49 -14.65 1.96
C LEU A 40 17.07 -15.51 3.08
N SER A 41 18.12 -16.27 2.80
CA SER A 41 18.82 -17.10 3.79
C SER A 41 19.49 -16.24 4.87
N ASP A 42 20.11 -15.12 4.50
CA ASP A 42 20.85 -14.24 5.41
C ASP A 42 19.92 -13.51 6.38
N TYR A 43 18.78 -13.01 5.88
CA TYR A 43 17.79 -12.31 6.70
C TYR A 43 16.91 -13.27 7.53
N GLY A 44 16.65 -14.47 7.01
CA GLY A 44 15.78 -15.46 7.64
C GLY A 44 14.38 -14.91 7.92
N TYR A 45 13.90 -15.14 9.15
CA TYR A 45 12.55 -14.76 9.58
C TYR A 45 12.53 -13.59 10.59
N GLY A 46 13.69 -12.98 10.87
CA GLY A 46 13.83 -12.02 11.97
C GLY A 46 13.26 -10.64 11.71
N VAL A 47 12.94 -10.31 10.45
CA VAL A 47 12.51 -8.99 9.99
C VAL A 47 11.24 -9.08 9.15
N PRO A 48 10.52 -7.96 8.94
CA PRO A 48 9.37 -7.91 8.03
C PRO A 48 9.76 -8.30 6.60
N PRO A 49 8.95 -9.10 5.88
CA PRO A 49 9.20 -9.45 4.48
C PRO A 49 9.47 -8.24 3.56
N PRO A 50 8.75 -7.09 3.68
CA PRO A 50 9.06 -5.92 2.86
C PRO A 50 10.49 -5.40 3.00
N ARG A 51 11.08 -5.47 4.20
CA ARG A 51 12.47 -5.04 4.44
C ARG A 51 13.46 -5.92 3.68
N VAL A 52 13.20 -7.22 3.57
CA VAL A 52 14.03 -8.15 2.79
C VAL A 52 13.82 -7.91 1.30
N PHE A 53 12.57 -7.68 0.89
CA PHE A 53 12.24 -7.47 -0.51
C PHE A 53 12.84 -6.19 -1.09
N ARG A 54 13.10 -5.17 -0.26
CA ARG A 54 13.91 -3.99 -0.64
C ARG A 54 15.29 -4.39 -1.17
N GLU A 55 16.00 -5.27 -0.46
CA GLU A 55 17.34 -5.71 -0.87
C GLU A 55 17.29 -6.54 -2.17
N ILE A 56 16.25 -7.35 -2.31
CA ILE A 56 15.95 -8.09 -3.56
C ILE A 56 15.75 -7.10 -4.72
N MET A 57 14.89 -6.09 -4.54
CA MET A 57 14.64 -5.08 -5.57
C MET A 57 15.90 -4.32 -5.96
N ARG A 58 16.72 -3.92 -4.99
CA ARG A 58 18.01 -3.25 -5.24
C ARG A 58 18.96 -4.12 -6.04
N ARG A 59 19.04 -5.42 -5.71
CA ARG A 59 19.85 -6.36 -6.47
C ARG A 59 19.37 -6.49 -7.91
N ILE A 60 18.06 -6.64 -8.11
CA ILE A 60 17.46 -6.74 -9.45
C ILE A 60 17.77 -5.49 -10.28
N LYS A 61 17.56 -4.29 -9.73
CA LYS A 61 17.86 -3.03 -10.42
C LYS A 61 19.34 -2.91 -10.79
N ALA A 62 20.24 -3.26 -9.88
CA ALA A 62 21.68 -3.18 -10.10
C ALA A 62 22.15 -4.11 -11.23
N GLU A 63 21.65 -5.34 -11.27
CA GLU A 63 22.08 -6.36 -12.22
C GLU A 63 21.43 -6.21 -13.60
N THR A 64 20.22 -5.66 -13.65
CA THR A 64 19.49 -5.47 -14.92
C THR A 64 19.68 -4.09 -15.53
N GLY A 65 20.13 -3.10 -14.75
CA GLY A 65 20.19 -1.70 -15.15
C GLY A 65 18.82 -1.04 -15.33
N ASN A 66 17.73 -1.73 -14.98
CA ASN A 66 16.37 -1.21 -15.06
C ASN A 66 15.95 -0.65 -13.69
N PRO A 67 15.83 0.69 -13.53
CA PRO A 67 15.51 1.29 -12.24
C PRO A 67 14.05 1.11 -11.81
N ASP A 68 13.14 0.85 -12.75
CA ASP A 68 11.70 0.68 -12.48
C ASP A 68 11.09 -0.43 -13.37
N PRO A 69 11.20 -1.71 -12.94
CA PRO A 69 10.61 -2.83 -13.66
C PRO A 69 9.08 -2.79 -13.81
N TYR A 70 8.37 -1.94 -13.04
CA TYR A 70 6.90 -1.89 -13.01
C TYR A 70 6.33 -0.60 -13.60
N SER A 71 7.16 0.29 -14.15
CA SER A 71 6.73 1.57 -14.77
C SER A 71 5.50 1.42 -15.68
N ARG A 72 5.53 0.47 -16.62
CA ARG A 72 4.39 0.20 -17.52
C ARG A 72 3.15 -0.32 -16.78
N ASP A 73 3.33 -1.22 -15.82
CA ASP A 73 2.23 -1.73 -15.01
C ASP A 73 1.55 -0.60 -14.24
N LYS A 74 2.32 0.30 -13.63
CA LYS A 74 1.81 1.47 -12.91
C LYS A 74 1.02 2.41 -13.80
N GLU A 75 1.52 2.72 -15.00
CA GLU A 75 0.81 3.53 -15.99
C GLU A 75 -0.53 2.91 -16.40
N GLU A 76 -0.55 1.61 -16.69
CA GLU A 76 -1.77 0.89 -17.05
C GLU A 76 -2.77 0.84 -15.90
N GLN A 77 -2.32 0.57 -14.67
CA GLN A 77 -3.14 0.55 -13.47
C GLN A 77 -3.77 1.92 -13.20
N ASN A 78 -2.97 3.00 -13.26
CA ASN A 78 -3.46 4.38 -13.11
C ASN A 78 -4.51 4.72 -14.17
N LYS A 79 -4.25 4.38 -15.44
CA LYS A 79 -5.19 4.65 -16.54
C LYS A 79 -6.52 3.90 -16.37
N ARG A 80 -6.46 2.63 -15.97
CA ARG A 80 -7.66 1.81 -15.71
C ARG A 80 -8.44 2.38 -14.53
N ALA A 81 -7.77 2.70 -13.42
CA ALA A 81 -8.39 3.30 -12.25
C ALA A 81 -9.10 4.62 -12.56
N LEU A 82 -8.43 5.49 -13.31
CA LEU A 82 -8.97 6.78 -13.70
C LEU A 82 -10.23 6.64 -14.57
N SER A 83 -10.30 5.61 -15.43
CA SER A 83 -11.50 5.35 -16.25
C SER A 83 -12.74 4.98 -15.43
N LEU A 84 -12.55 4.49 -14.19
CA LEU A 84 -13.62 4.12 -13.25
C LEU A 84 -13.93 5.24 -12.25
N TYR A 85 -13.21 6.37 -12.29
CA TYR A 85 -13.24 7.38 -11.23
C TYR A 85 -14.64 7.97 -10.99
N GLU A 86 -15.33 8.36 -12.06
CA GLU A 86 -16.67 8.97 -11.95
C GLU A 86 -17.71 7.96 -11.45
N ASP A 87 -17.61 6.69 -11.84
CA ASP A 87 -18.49 5.63 -11.37
C ASP A 87 -18.28 5.35 -9.87
N LEU A 88 -17.01 5.28 -9.44
CA LEU A 88 -16.64 5.15 -8.03
C LEU A 88 -17.14 6.33 -7.21
N LYS A 89 -16.98 7.56 -7.72
CA LYS A 89 -17.46 8.78 -7.09
C LYS A 89 -18.98 8.82 -6.97
N GLY A 90 -19.70 8.38 -8.00
CA GLY A 90 -21.15 8.21 -7.99
C GLY A 90 -21.60 7.21 -6.92
N LYS A 91 -20.90 6.07 -6.80
CA LYS A 91 -21.17 5.05 -5.79
C LYS A 91 -20.99 5.57 -4.37
N VAL A 92 -19.87 6.24 -4.09
CA VAL A 92 -19.59 6.86 -2.78
C VAL A 92 -20.67 7.86 -2.41
N LYS A 93 -21.04 8.75 -3.32
CA LYS A 93 -22.09 9.75 -3.08
C LYS A 93 -23.47 9.15 -2.81
N GLY A 94 -23.78 8.01 -3.43
CA GLY A 94 -25.05 7.29 -3.26
C GLY A 94 -25.13 6.40 -2.02
N ALA A 95 -24.02 6.20 -1.30
CA ALA A 95 -23.98 5.32 -0.13
C ALA A 95 -24.63 5.98 1.11
N GLU A 96 -25.08 5.14 2.04
CA GLU A 96 -25.65 5.59 3.32
C GLU A 96 -24.61 6.33 4.18
N ASP A 97 -23.39 5.79 4.24
CA ASP A 97 -22.23 6.48 4.82
C ASP A 97 -21.12 6.58 3.76
N PRO A 98 -21.05 7.71 3.02
CA PRO A 98 -20.04 7.91 1.99
C PRO A 98 -18.59 7.81 2.51
N PHE A 99 -18.35 8.16 3.78
CA PHE A 99 -17.00 8.10 4.33
C PHE A 99 -16.58 6.66 4.64
N HIS A 100 -17.49 5.83 5.14
CA HIS A 100 -17.23 4.39 5.29
C HIS A 100 -17.04 3.70 3.93
N GLU A 101 -17.91 4.01 2.96
CA GLU A 101 -17.86 3.42 1.61
C GLU A 101 -16.55 3.74 0.89
N VAL A 102 -16.07 4.99 0.97
CA VAL A 102 -14.81 5.36 0.30
C VAL A 102 -13.60 4.70 0.95
N LEU A 103 -13.61 4.50 2.27
CA LEU A 103 -12.56 3.73 2.96
C LEU A 103 -12.57 2.28 2.50
N LEU A 104 -13.75 1.67 2.36
CA LEU A 104 -13.87 0.31 1.86
C LEU A 104 -13.35 0.17 0.44
N ILE A 105 -13.71 1.10 -0.46
CA ILE A 105 -13.20 1.16 -1.83
C ILE A 105 -11.67 1.31 -1.83
N SER A 106 -11.14 2.24 -1.03
CA SER A 106 -9.69 2.51 -0.90
C SER A 106 -8.94 1.33 -0.25
N SER A 107 -9.59 0.49 0.56
CA SER A 107 -8.98 -0.72 1.13
C SER A 107 -8.78 -1.84 0.11
N GLY A 108 -9.59 -1.84 -0.95
CA GLY A 108 -9.48 -2.77 -2.04
C GLY A 108 -8.14 -2.54 -2.74
N GLY A 109 -7.21 -3.48 -2.63
CA GLY A 109 -5.83 -3.35 -3.13
C GLY A 109 -5.74 -3.10 -4.66
N ASN A 110 -5.26 -4.06 -5.44
CA ASN A 110 -5.50 -4.04 -6.89
C ASN A 110 -6.98 -4.33 -7.23
N LEU A 111 -7.91 -3.65 -6.55
CA LEU A 111 -9.35 -3.79 -6.75
C LEU A 111 -9.73 -3.51 -8.19
N ILE A 112 -9.01 -2.61 -8.86
CA ILE A 112 -9.16 -2.33 -10.28
C ILE A 112 -8.91 -3.59 -11.12
N ASP A 113 -7.87 -4.37 -10.81
CA ASP A 113 -7.62 -5.65 -11.50
C ASP A 113 -8.70 -6.68 -11.12
N ALA A 114 -9.15 -6.72 -9.86
CA ALA A 114 -10.17 -7.67 -9.40
C ALA A 114 -11.59 -7.37 -9.94
N VAL A 115 -11.91 -6.09 -10.14
CA VAL A 115 -13.16 -5.56 -10.72
C VAL A 115 -13.17 -5.74 -12.24
N ILE A 116 -12.03 -5.54 -12.90
CA ILE A 116 -11.90 -5.71 -14.36
C ILE A 116 -11.83 -7.20 -14.75
N GLU A 117 -11.17 -8.05 -13.95
CA GLU A 117 -11.08 -9.50 -14.20
C GLU A 117 -12.37 -10.27 -13.79
N ASP A 118 -13.43 -9.58 -13.37
CA ASP A 118 -14.73 -10.14 -12.96
C ASP A 118 -14.62 -11.20 -11.84
N ARG A 119 -13.47 -11.25 -11.14
CA ARG A 119 -13.21 -12.14 -10.00
C ARG A 119 -13.99 -11.71 -8.76
N VAL A 120 -14.43 -10.46 -8.74
CA VAL A 120 -15.44 -9.92 -7.84
C VAL A 120 -16.77 -10.09 -8.56
N SER A 121 -17.33 -11.31 -8.53
CA SER A 121 -18.62 -11.62 -9.15
C SER A 121 -19.70 -10.72 -8.53
N GLY A 122 -20.05 -9.62 -9.22
CA GLY A 122 -20.97 -8.58 -8.70
C GLY A 122 -20.51 -7.13 -8.92
N GLY A 123 -19.31 -6.90 -9.47
CA GLY A 123 -18.75 -5.56 -9.69
C GLY A 123 -18.32 -4.88 -8.38
N LEU A 124 -17.98 -3.59 -8.45
CA LEU A 124 -17.60 -2.75 -7.29
C LEU A 124 -18.59 -2.81 -6.11
N GLY A 125 -19.84 -3.23 -6.35
CA GLY A 125 -20.89 -3.42 -5.36
C GLY A 125 -20.69 -4.58 -4.37
N SER A 126 -19.72 -5.47 -4.57
CA SER A 126 -19.58 -6.68 -3.74
C SER A 126 -18.34 -6.73 -2.82
N LEU A 127 -17.76 -5.57 -2.47
CA LEU A 127 -16.69 -5.52 -1.44
C LEU A 127 -17.17 -5.99 -0.06
N GLY A 128 -18.48 -6.01 0.17
CA GLY A 128 -19.08 -6.44 1.43
C GLY A 128 -18.84 -5.41 2.52
N SER A 129 -18.53 -5.88 3.73
CA SER A 129 -18.12 -5.05 4.86
C SER A 129 -16.68 -5.39 5.24
N PHE A 130 -16.03 -4.49 5.97
CA PHE A 130 -14.75 -4.81 6.60
C PHE A 130 -14.84 -6.07 7.47
N LEU A 131 -13.82 -6.92 7.40
CA LEU A 131 -13.69 -8.10 8.27
C LEU A 131 -13.25 -7.70 9.69
N ILE A 132 -12.48 -6.62 9.80
CA ILE A 132 -12.22 -5.89 11.04
C ILE A 132 -12.58 -4.45 10.75
N ASP A 133 -13.54 -3.90 11.50
CA ASP A 133 -14.11 -2.59 11.25
C ASP A 133 -13.91 -1.64 12.44
N ASP A 134 -12.69 -1.11 12.58
CA ASP A 134 -12.37 -0.07 13.55
C ASP A 134 -12.74 1.35 13.03
N TYR A 135 -13.66 1.45 12.06
CA TYR A 135 -14.17 2.73 11.55
C TYR A 135 -14.70 3.68 12.64
N PRO A 136 -15.46 3.22 13.66
CA PRO A 136 -15.93 4.11 14.72
C PRO A 136 -14.78 4.82 15.45
N ASP A 137 -13.65 4.12 15.64
CA ASP A 137 -12.46 4.69 16.25
C ASP A 137 -11.77 5.67 15.32
N LEU A 138 -11.59 5.34 14.03
CA LEU A 138 -11.02 6.25 13.05
C LEU A 138 -11.80 7.56 12.98
N ARG A 139 -13.14 7.46 12.89
CA ARG A 139 -14.03 8.61 12.84
C ARG A 139 -13.93 9.47 14.11
N LYS A 140 -13.74 8.85 15.27
CA LYS A 140 -13.59 9.55 16.56
C LYS A 140 -12.25 10.27 16.65
N GLU A 141 -11.14 9.62 16.30
CA GLU A 141 -9.81 10.24 16.37
C GLU A 141 -9.64 11.33 15.31
N LEU A 142 -10.10 11.10 14.08
CA LEU A 142 -10.00 12.09 13.00
C LEU A 142 -10.74 13.39 13.34
N ARG A 143 -11.87 13.34 14.05
CA ARG A 143 -12.59 14.54 14.54
C ARG A 143 -11.78 15.41 15.51
N ARG A 144 -10.77 14.83 16.17
CA ARG A 144 -9.91 15.50 17.16
C ARG A 144 -8.53 15.83 16.60
N ALA A 145 -8.15 15.16 15.51
CA ALA A 145 -6.89 15.37 14.82
C ALA A 145 -6.84 16.77 14.19
N SER A 146 -5.67 17.38 14.24
CA SER A 146 -5.29 18.53 13.42
C SER A 146 -4.41 18.12 12.25
N ARG A 147 -3.72 16.97 12.35
CA ARG A 147 -2.82 16.43 11.33
C ARG A 147 -3.11 14.97 11.01
N LEU A 148 -3.32 14.70 9.73
CA LEU A 148 -3.52 13.38 9.16
C LEU A 148 -2.36 13.05 8.21
N LEU A 149 -1.63 11.98 8.51
CA LEU A 149 -0.68 11.38 7.56
C LEU A 149 -1.36 10.19 6.88
N ILE A 150 -1.32 10.15 5.56
CA ILE A 150 -1.75 9.00 4.76
C ILE A 150 -0.51 8.44 4.09
N VAL A 151 -0.18 7.18 4.36
CA VAL A 151 0.92 6.49 3.69
C VAL A 151 0.32 5.67 2.56
N GLY A 152 0.59 6.08 1.32
CA GLY A 152 0.13 5.40 0.12
C GLY A 152 0.76 4.02 -0.07
N ASP A 153 0.21 3.27 -1.03
CA ASP A 153 0.73 1.96 -1.45
C ASP A 153 0.90 1.95 -2.97
N ASN A 154 -0.08 1.43 -3.73
CA ASN A 154 0.10 1.08 -5.13
C ASN A 154 -0.36 2.16 -6.14
N ALA A 155 0.18 2.08 -7.36
CA ALA A 155 -0.45 2.68 -8.53
C ALA A 155 -1.82 2.04 -8.78
N GLY A 156 -2.73 2.81 -9.37
CA GLY A 156 -4.15 2.49 -9.46
C GLY A 156 -4.90 2.82 -8.16
N GLU A 157 -4.44 2.30 -7.01
CA GLU A 157 -5.04 2.61 -5.69
C GLU A 157 -5.01 4.11 -5.38
N VAL A 158 -3.96 4.80 -5.81
CA VAL A 158 -3.81 6.25 -5.61
C VAL A 158 -4.97 7.09 -6.18
N ILE A 159 -5.72 6.58 -7.17
CA ILE A 159 -6.93 7.23 -7.70
C ILE A 159 -8.10 7.08 -6.70
N THR A 160 -8.22 5.92 -6.05
CA THR A 160 -9.20 5.71 -4.98
C THR A 160 -8.81 6.45 -3.70
N ASP A 161 -7.50 6.60 -3.44
CA ASP A 161 -7.00 7.40 -2.32
C ASP A 161 -7.28 8.88 -2.52
N ARG A 162 -7.18 9.39 -3.76
CA ARG A 162 -7.68 10.73 -4.10
C ARG A 162 -9.16 10.88 -3.73
N LEU A 163 -10.01 9.93 -4.10
CA LEU A 163 -11.44 9.99 -3.77
C LEU A 163 -11.66 9.97 -2.24
N MET A 164 -10.90 9.15 -1.51
CA MET A 164 -10.91 9.14 -0.04
C MET A 164 -10.53 10.51 0.54
N ILE A 165 -9.48 11.14 0.01
CA ILE A 165 -9.04 12.47 0.46
C ILE A 165 -10.07 13.55 0.12
N GLU A 166 -10.70 13.50 -1.06
CA GLU A 166 -11.83 14.39 -1.42
C GLU A 166 -12.98 14.28 -0.41
N GLU A 167 -13.32 13.06 0.04
CA GLU A 167 -14.35 12.85 1.06
C GLU A 167 -13.92 13.29 2.46
N ILE A 168 -12.65 13.11 2.83
CA ILE A 168 -12.10 13.63 4.09
C ILE A 168 -12.20 15.16 4.11
N ARG A 169 -11.78 15.83 3.03
CA ARG A 169 -11.80 17.29 2.91
C ARG A 169 -13.19 17.91 3.00
N GLN A 170 -14.25 17.18 2.61
CA GLN A 170 -15.63 17.64 2.79
C GLN A 170 -16.07 17.70 4.27
N ARG A 171 -15.35 17.03 5.17
CA ARG A 171 -15.77 16.80 6.56
C ARG A 171 -14.73 17.22 7.59
N TRP A 172 -13.51 17.53 7.16
CA TRP A 172 -12.36 17.80 8.03
C TRP A 172 -11.41 18.83 7.41
N GLU A 173 -11.01 19.82 8.21
CA GLU A 173 -10.25 21.01 7.76
C GLU A 173 -8.75 21.00 8.15
N GLY A 174 -8.25 19.94 8.78
CA GLY A 174 -6.85 19.90 9.21
C GLY A 174 -5.83 19.68 8.08
N GLU A 175 -4.58 19.51 8.48
CA GLU A 175 -3.46 19.27 7.57
C GLU A 175 -3.46 17.81 7.10
N ILE A 176 -3.58 17.58 5.79
CA ILE A 176 -3.42 16.24 5.20
C ILE A 176 -2.06 16.20 4.52
N VAL A 177 -1.27 15.20 4.88
CA VAL A 177 -0.02 14.84 4.23
C VAL A 177 -0.17 13.46 3.60
N TYR A 178 0.12 13.34 2.31
CA TYR A 178 0.14 12.06 1.59
C TYR A 178 1.58 11.67 1.29
N ALA A 179 2.03 10.56 1.87
CA ALA A 179 3.39 10.05 1.70
C ALA A 179 3.46 8.95 0.64
N VAL A 180 4.43 9.07 -0.25
CA VAL A 180 4.74 8.10 -1.33
C VAL A 180 6.14 7.51 -1.15
N ARG A 181 6.49 6.47 -1.91
CA ARG A 181 7.83 5.86 -1.87
C ARG A 181 8.88 6.82 -2.39
N GLY A 182 10.10 6.73 -1.84
CA GLY A 182 11.23 7.57 -2.25
C GLY A 182 11.90 7.12 -3.54
N ALA A 183 11.74 5.87 -3.93
CA ALA A 183 12.13 5.37 -5.23
C ALA A 183 11.25 4.17 -5.66
N PRO A 184 11.20 3.84 -6.97
CA PRO A 184 10.33 2.78 -7.47
C PRO A 184 10.57 1.45 -6.78
N THR A 185 9.54 0.81 -6.25
CA THR A 185 9.64 -0.52 -5.62
C THR A 185 8.33 -1.24 -5.86
N LEU A 186 8.38 -2.40 -6.50
CA LEU A 186 7.17 -3.04 -7.06
C LEU A 186 6.31 -2.02 -7.83
N ASN A 187 5.00 -2.05 -7.67
CA ASN A 187 4.06 -1.09 -8.24
C ASN A 187 3.68 0.03 -7.26
N ASP A 188 4.45 0.24 -6.19
CA ASP A 188 4.20 1.32 -5.24
C ASP A 188 4.38 2.70 -5.91
N VAL A 189 3.56 3.67 -5.50
CA VAL A 189 3.62 5.04 -6.05
C VAL A 189 4.82 5.81 -5.50
N THR A 190 5.44 6.58 -6.38
CA THR A 190 6.46 7.60 -6.09
C THR A 190 5.94 8.98 -6.46
N LEU A 191 6.70 10.04 -6.17
CA LEU A 191 6.33 11.41 -6.56
C LEU A 191 6.09 11.56 -8.08
N GLY A 192 6.82 10.81 -8.90
CA GLY A 192 6.63 10.84 -10.36
C GLY A 192 5.33 10.18 -10.81
N ASP A 193 4.79 9.22 -10.06
CA ASP A 193 3.60 8.45 -10.43
C ASP A 193 2.28 9.18 -10.15
N ILE A 194 2.34 10.25 -9.35
CA ILE A 194 1.17 11.00 -8.89
C ILE A 194 1.02 12.38 -9.54
N GLN A 195 2.01 12.77 -10.35
CA GLN A 195 1.98 14.04 -11.06
C GLN A 195 0.77 14.09 -12.00
N GLY A 196 -0.01 15.17 -11.91
CA GLY A 196 -1.21 15.35 -12.73
C GLY A 196 -2.44 14.55 -12.29
N LEU A 197 -2.36 13.80 -11.17
CA LEU A 197 -3.51 13.13 -10.59
C LEU A 197 -4.38 14.05 -9.71
N GLY A 198 -4.00 15.32 -9.51
CA GLY A 198 -4.78 16.31 -8.74
C GLY A 198 -4.72 16.15 -7.22
N LEU A 199 -3.88 15.25 -6.69
CA LEU A 199 -3.67 15.10 -5.24
C LEU A 199 -3.04 16.34 -4.60
N GLU A 200 -2.19 17.06 -5.34
CA GLU A 200 -1.49 18.26 -4.88
C GLU A 200 -2.46 19.42 -4.54
N GLU A 201 -3.68 19.39 -5.09
CA GLU A 201 -4.73 20.36 -4.79
C GLU A 201 -5.46 20.05 -3.47
N LEU A 202 -5.33 18.82 -2.97
CA LEU A 202 -6.07 18.32 -1.81
C LEU A 202 -5.21 18.19 -0.57
N CYS A 203 -3.91 17.94 -0.71
CA CYS A 203 -3.01 17.66 0.40
C CYS A 203 -1.55 17.98 0.05
N SER A 204 -0.74 18.19 1.07
CA SER A 204 0.71 18.19 0.92
C SER A 204 1.18 16.79 0.61
N ILE A 205 2.21 16.67 -0.22
CA ILE A 205 2.75 15.38 -0.65
C ILE A 205 4.22 15.33 -0.30
N LEU A 206 4.67 14.21 0.27
CA LEU A 206 6.07 14.02 0.57
C LEU A 206 6.55 12.60 0.27
N SER A 207 7.86 12.44 0.24
CA SER A 207 8.53 11.17 0.00
C SER A 207 8.96 10.55 1.32
N THR A 208 8.72 9.25 1.49
CA THR A 208 9.31 8.45 2.58
C THR A 208 10.84 8.45 2.55
N GLY A 209 11.46 8.80 1.42
CA GLY A 209 12.92 8.81 1.24
C GLY A 209 13.55 7.42 1.10
N ASP A 210 12.75 6.36 1.12
CA ASP A 210 13.21 4.96 1.04
C ASP A 210 12.44 4.17 -0.03
N ASP A 211 13.02 3.05 -0.45
CA ASP A 211 12.47 2.13 -1.47
C ASP A 211 12.00 0.78 -0.89
N THR A 212 11.72 0.70 0.41
CA THR A 212 10.96 -0.43 0.98
C THR A 212 9.54 -0.44 0.42
N PRO A 213 8.99 -1.59 -0.01
CA PRO A 213 7.56 -1.75 -0.29
C PRO A 213 6.74 -1.80 1.01
N GLY A 214 6.78 -0.69 1.76
CA GLY A 214 6.34 -0.53 3.14
C GLY A 214 7.03 0.69 3.77
N VAL A 215 7.05 0.79 5.11
CA VAL A 215 7.74 1.86 5.83
C VAL A 215 8.59 1.27 6.95
N VAL A 216 9.92 1.35 6.80
CA VAL A 216 10.88 1.05 7.87
C VAL A 216 11.42 2.39 8.34
N LEU A 217 10.90 2.90 9.47
CA LEU A 217 11.13 4.27 9.92
C LEU A 217 12.62 4.64 10.00
N GLU A 218 13.49 3.73 10.41
CA GLU A 218 14.93 3.98 10.53
C GLU A 218 15.64 4.20 9.19
N LEU A 219 15.01 3.83 8.08
CA LEU A 219 15.52 4.01 6.72
C LEU A 219 14.92 5.24 6.02
N CYS A 220 13.85 5.82 6.58
CA CYS A 220 13.14 6.94 5.99
C CYS A 220 13.89 8.27 6.16
N SER A 221 13.58 9.22 5.28
CA SER A 221 14.07 10.60 5.36
C SER A 221 13.71 11.25 6.69
N GLU A 222 14.49 12.26 7.08
CA GLU A 222 14.18 13.09 8.24
C GLU A 222 12.80 13.77 8.10
N GLU A 223 12.52 14.34 6.92
CA GLU A 223 11.24 14.95 6.59
C GLU A 223 10.05 14.00 6.80
N PHE A 224 10.12 12.75 6.33
CA PHE A 224 9.05 11.78 6.56
C PHE A 224 8.92 11.41 8.03
N ARG A 225 10.03 11.21 8.74
CA ARG A 225 10.01 10.88 10.17
C ARG A 225 9.41 12.00 11.01
N GLU A 226 9.69 13.25 10.69
CA GLU A 226 9.07 14.41 11.33
C GLU A 226 7.56 14.48 11.07
N ALA A 227 7.13 14.25 9.84
CA ALA A 227 5.71 14.21 9.49
C ALA A 227 4.97 13.04 10.19
N PHE A 228 5.62 11.86 10.27
CA PHE A 228 5.09 10.69 10.98
C PHE A 228 4.93 10.98 12.47
N GLU A 229 5.94 11.57 13.10
CA GLU A 229 5.90 11.89 14.53
C GLU A 229 4.89 12.99 14.86
N ALA A 230 4.73 13.98 13.96
CA ALA A 230 3.81 15.09 14.14
C ALA A 230 2.33 14.73 13.90
N ALA A 231 2.04 13.59 13.26
CA ALA A 231 0.68 13.18 12.93
C ALA A 231 -0.13 12.79 14.18
N ASP A 232 -1.39 13.23 14.23
CA ASP A 232 -2.35 12.81 15.27
C ASP A 232 -3.01 11.48 14.89
N VAL A 233 -3.24 11.29 13.59
CA VAL A 233 -3.81 10.08 12.98
C VAL A 233 -2.99 9.72 11.75
N ILE A 234 -2.72 8.43 11.59
CA ILE A 234 -1.98 7.87 10.45
C ILE A 234 -2.86 6.83 9.78
N ILE A 235 -3.18 6.99 8.49
CA ILE A 235 -3.80 5.94 7.68
C ILE A 235 -2.70 5.27 6.84
N ALA A 236 -2.34 4.05 7.19
CA ALA A 236 -1.33 3.26 6.50
C ALA A 236 -2.02 2.31 5.50
N LYS A 237 -1.89 2.58 4.20
CA LYS A 237 -2.52 1.79 3.14
C LYS A 237 -1.75 0.52 2.84
N GLY A 238 -2.45 -0.58 2.55
CA GLY A 238 -1.83 -1.76 1.98
C GLY A 238 -1.04 -2.64 2.95
N GLN A 239 -0.70 -3.84 2.48
CA GLN A 239 -0.14 -4.88 3.33
C GLN A 239 1.32 -4.61 3.72
N GLY A 240 2.12 -4.02 2.82
CA GLY A 240 3.53 -3.74 3.10
C GLY A 240 3.72 -2.76 4.26
N ASN A 241 2.89 -1.71 4.31
CA ASN A 241 2.87 -0.76 5.42
C ASN A 241 2.39 -1.43 6.73
N PHE A 242 1.38 -2.31 6.68
CA PHE A 242 0.97 -3.11 7.85
C PHE A 242 2.12 -3.98 8.37
N GLU A 243 2.76 -4.75 7.49
CA GLU A 243 3.82 -5.69 7.89
C GLU A 243 5.01 -4.99 8.58
N THR A 244 5.30 -3.76 8.18
CA THR A 244 6.45 -2.98 8.64
C THR A 244 6.16 -2.10 9.86
N LEU A 245 4.94 -1.56 10.01
CA LEU A 245 4.59 -0.62 11.09
C LEU A 245 3.86 -1.27 12.27
N GLU A 246 3.24 -2.43 12.11
CA GLU A 246 2.38 -3.03 13.15
C GLU A 246 3.13 -3.37 14.46
N GLU A 247 4.43 -3.63 14.40
CA GLU A 247 5.25 -3.88 15.59
C GLU A 247 5.51 -2.62 16.44
N LEU A 248 5.26 -1.42 15.90
CA LEU A 248 5.37 -0.17 16.66
C LEU A 248 4.29 -0.06 17.73
N LYS A 249 3.16 -0.75 17.56
CA LYS A 249 2.00 -0.71 18.47
C LYS A 249 1.50 0.71 18.75
N ASP A 250 1.71 1.61 17.80
CA ASP A 250 1.35 3.02 17.91
C ASP A 250 -0.17 3.20 17.67
N PRO A 251 -0.96 3.65 18.66
CA PRO A 251 -2.41 3.74 18.55
C PRO A 251 -2.93 4.85 17.63
N ARG A 252 -2.04 5.65 17.04
CA ARG A 252 -2.36 6.65 16.00
C ARG A 252 -2.56 6.00 14.63
N ILE A 253 -2.02 4.80 14.43
CA ILE A 253 -2.02 4.12 13.13
C ILE A 253 -3.31 3.33 12.91
N PHE A 254 -3.95 3.59 11.78
CA PHE A 254 -5.05 2.82 11.21
C PHE A 254 -4.57 2.16 9.93
N PHE A 255 -4.59 0.84 9.89
CA PHE A 255 -4.25 0.06 8.73
C PHE A 255 -5.49 -0.14 7.86
N LEU A 256 -5.40 0.30 6.60
CA LEU A 256 -6.46 0.17 5.61
C LEU A 256 -5.94 -0.66 4.45
N LEU A 257 -6.30 -1.95 4.42
CA LEU A 257 -5.72 -2.91 3.49
C LEU A 257 -6.71 -4.00 3.08
N TRP A 258 -6.33 -4.76 2.06
CA TRP A 258 -6.90 -6.07 1.77
C TRP A 258 -5.96 -7.18 2.26
N ALA A 259 -6.43 -8.04 3.16
CA ALA A 259 -5.69 -9.20 3.64
C ALA A 259 -5.62 -10.26 2.53
N LYS A 260 -4.58 -10.23 1.69
CA LYS A 260 -4.51 -11.02 0.44
C LYS A 260 -3.81 -12.38 0.58
N CYS A 261 -3.01 -12.59 1.62
CA CYS A 261 -2.28 -13.85 1.80
C CYS A 261 -2.60 -14.55 3.13
N GLU A 262 -2.53 -15.88 3.10
CA GLU A 262 -2.84 -16.75 4.24
C GLU A 262 -2.11 -16.38 5.54
N PRO A 263 -0.80 -16.03 5.53
CA PRO A 263 -0.12 -15.64 6.76
C PRO A 263 -0.73 -14.41 7.43
N ILE A 264 -1.20 -13.44 6.64
CA ILE A 264 -1.81 -12.21 7.15
C ILE A 264 -3.24 -12.46 7.61
N VAL A 265 -4.01 -13.26 6.86
CA VAL A 265 -5.34 -13.71 7.27
C VAL A 265 -5.26 -14.38 8.65
N ARG A 266 -4.33 -15.33 8.84
CA ARG A 266 -4.12 -15.99 10.14
C ARG A 266 -3.62 -15.05 11.23
N TYR A 267 -2.66 -14.17 10.91
CA TYR A 267 -2.12 -13.21 11.87
C TYR A 267 -3.19 -12.29 12.44
N LEU A 268 -4.13 -11.88 11.60
CA LEU A 268 -5.28 -11.04 11.96
C LEU A 268 -6.44 -11.82 12.59
N GLY A 269 -6.34 -13.15 12.72
CA GLY A 269 -7.41 -14.00 13.25
C GLY A 269 -8.64 -14.10 12.33
N LEU A 270 -8.44 -13.87 11.03
CA LEU A 270 -9.49 -13.94 10.00
C LEU A 270 -9.64 -15.37 9.46
N ASP A 271 -10.82 -15.67 8.91
CA ASP A 271 -11.14 -16.95 8.27
C ASP A 271 -11.02 -16.91 6.74
N ARG A 272 -10.90 -15.71 6.16
CA ARG A 272 -10.82 -15.48 4.71
C ARG A 272 -10.06 -14.21 4.36
N SER A 273 -9.67 -14.13 3.09
CA SER A 273 -9.17 -12.90 2.47
C SER A 273 -10.28 -11.83 2.37
N GLY A 274 -9.95 -10.57 2.64
CA GLY A 274 -10.93 -9.50 2.56
C GLY A 274 -10.42 -8.14 3.05
N PRO A 275 -11.30 -7.12 3.03
CA PRO A 275 -10.96 -5.76 3.43
C PRO A 275 -10.85 -5.64 4.95
N VAL A 276 -9.89 -4.85 5.42
CA VAL A 276 -9.56 -4.65 6.83
C VAL A 276 -9.33 -3.15 7.10
N LEU A 277 -10.02 -2.63 8.12
CA LEU A 277 -9.70 -1.36 8.76
C LEU A 277 -9.40 -1.66 10.24
N LEU A 278 -8.11 -1.69 10.58
CA LEU A 278 -7.63 -2.08 11.89
C LEU A 278 -6.89 -0.91 12.55
N ARG A 279 -7.30 -0.53 13.76
CA ARG A 279 -6.51 0.37 14.60
C ARG A 279 -5.39 -0.42 15.27
N SER A 280 -4.17 0.08 15.17
CA SER A 280 -3.03 -0.41 15.93
C SER A 280 -3.29 -0.25 17.44
N ARG A 281 -2.89 -1.24 18.24
CA ARG A 281 -3.11 -1.26 19.70
C ARG A 281 -1.81 -1.61 20.42
N PRO A 282 -1.55 -1.04 21.61
CA PRO A 282 -0.44 -1.41 22.50
C PRO A 282 -0.35 -2.90 22.82
#